data_AF-A0A956BL23-F1
#
_entry.id   AF-A0A956BL23-F1
#
_cell.length_a   1.000
_cell.length_b   1.000
_cell.length_c   1.000
_cell.angle_alpha   90.00
_cell.angle_beta   90.00
_cell.angle_gamma   90.00
#
_symmetry.space_group_name_H-M   'P 1'
#
loop_
_entity.id
_entity.type
_entity.pdbx_description
1 polymer ?
#
loop_
_entity_poly.entity_id
_entity_poly.type
_entity_poly.pdbx_seq_one_letter_code
_entity_poly.pdbx_strand_id
1 'polypeptide(L)'
;MMYHSLLFGLAALAGPDEAARLDAAAARMDAWVYTDGVVHHAGHGPRPGHVRDLPVRIEADGDCVRWVGEGWDEAVYFGHGVWIGPPWEPSPAPDRERLVRWAARPSLWLRWAAREPQRLAADGEDVLWGFSDGLARIHLTEDDAWVRWEVAHPVFGPVTQELRWTPERLVASIAEADTRWTLELQRGEPVSASCPEPPARVEVTRLEDGLYEMAVPEADSRVLLAVNGAEGVLFDAPLSSAVGEALWQTATGLAPDVRTWSVVVSHHHPHYTGGLRPWVAHGATVFVHPELKGWLHDQLVAPRPLEPGGRPKLKVARTGTSLLDGLVELRAIDGASGHTDAFVVSLVKLGPPTVYVADLGRRRADGEVRVRGTWPTDLGSWEPEWVFSGFPLAGPARFPFAEARAAVP
;
A
#
# COMPACT_ATOMS: atom_id res chain seq x y z
N MET A 1 -5.66 19.76 -19.55
CA MET A 1 -6.63 20.46 -18.70
C MET A 1 -7.66 21.27 -19.53
N MET A 2 -8.23 20.67 -20.59
CA MET A 2 -9.20 21.30 -21.50
C MET A 2 -10.44 20.42 -21.80
N TYR A 3 -10.55 19.25 -21.16
CA TYR A 3 -11.67 18.30 -21.34
C TYR A 3 -12.82 18.51 -20.33
N HIS A 4 -12.60 19.26 -19.26
CA HIS A 4 -13.60 19.41 -18.18
C HIS A 4 -14.82 20.25 -18.56
N SER A 5 -14.71 21.14 -19.56
CA SER A 5 -15.78 22.11 -19.87
C SER A 5 -16.74 21.66 -20.98
N LEU A 6 -16.40 20.63 -21.77
CA LEU A 6 -17.26 20.15 -22.86
C LEU A 6 -18.16 18.96 -22.46
N LEU A 7 -17.76 18.16 -21.47
CA LEU A 7 -18.55 17.00 -21.04
C LEU A 7 -19.79 17.37 -20.22
N PHE A 8 -19.79 18.50 -19.52
CA PHE A 8 -20.96 18.97 -18.77
C PHE A 8 -22.05 19.62 -19.63
N GLY A 9 -21.76 19.96 -20.89
CA GLY A 9 -22.72 20.59 -21.81
C GLY A 9 -23.64 19.60 -22.55
N LEU A 10 -23.37 18.29 -22.43
CA LEU A 10 -24.10 17.21 -23.10
C LEU A 10 -24.83 16.27 -22.12
N ALA A 11 -25.04 16.72 -20.88
CA ALA A 11 -25.99 16.08 -19.96
C ALA A 11 -27.43 16.32 -20.46
N ALA A 12 -27.81 15.64 -21.54
CA ALA A 12 -29.16 15.12 -21.63
C ALA A 12 -29.31 14.18 -20.43
N LEU A 13 -30.00 14.67 -19.40
CA LEU A 13 -30.40 13.98 -18.17
C LEU A 13 -30.50 12.46 -18.37
N ALA A 14 -29.45 11.71 -18.00
CA ALA A 14 -29.66 10.31 -17.64
C ALA A 14 -30.60 10.30 -16.44
N GLY A 15 -31.66 9.52 -16.55
CA GLY A 15 -32.69 9.45 -15.54
C GLY A 15 -32.29 8.52 -14.39
N PRO A 16 -33.15 8.39 -13.37
CA PRO A 16 -33.07 7.29 -12.39
C PRO A 16 -33.01 5.89 -13.02
N ASP A 17 -33.30 5.75 -14.32
CA ASP A 17 -33.32 4.49 -15.05
C ASP A 17 -31.91 3.89 -15.27
N GLU A 18 -30.89 4.69 -15.58
CA GLU A 18 -29.51 4.21 -15.76
C GLU A 18 -28.92 3.72 -14.43
N ALA A 19 -29.17 4.45 -13.34
CA ALA A 19 -28.78 4.03 -12.00
C ALA A 19 -29.45 2.70 -11.62
N ALA A 20 -30.75 2.55 -11.90
CA ALA A 20 -31.47 1.30 -11.66
C ALA A 20 -30.94 0.15 -12.53
N ARG A 21 -30.58 0.41 -13.80
CA ARG A 21 -29.93 -0.59 -14.68
C ARG A 21 -28.59 -1.05 -14.11
N LEU A 22 -27.77 -0.13 -13.62
CA LEU A 22 -26.48 -0.43 -12.99
C LEU A 22 -26.66 -1.25 -11.70
N ASP A 23 -27.60 -0.89 -10.84
CA ASP A 23 -27.89 -1.64 -9.60
C ASP A 23 -28.43 -3.04 -9.89
N ALA A 24 -29.30 -3.20 -10.89
CA ALA A 24 -29.80 -4.51 -11.30
C ALA A 24 -28.67 -5.40 -11.85
N ALA A 25 -27.78 -4.85 -12.66
CA ALA A 25 -26.59 -5.57 -13.12
C ALA A 25 -25.67 -5.95 -11.97
N ALA A 26 -25.44 -5.03 -11.02
CA ALA A 26 -24.63 -5.29 -9.83
C ALA A 26 -25.17 -6.47 -9.02
N ALA A 27 -26.49 -6.53 -8.80
CA ALA A 27 -27.13 -7.61 -8.07
C ALA A 27 -26.96 -8.97 -8.75
N ARG A 28 -26.89 -9.03 -10.10
CA ARG A 28 -26.57 -10.26 -10.83
C ARG A 28 -25.12 -10.68 -10.62
N MET A 29 -24.21 -9.72 -10.64
CA MET A 29 -22.77 -9.97 -10.48
C MET A 29 -22.38 -10.40 -9.06
N ASP A 30 -23.17 -10.05 -8.04
CA ASP A 30 -22.95 -10.55 -6.67
C ASP A 30 -23.09 -12.08 -6.57
N ALA A 31 -23.72 -12.73 -7.55
CA ALA A 31 -23.80 -14.18 -7.65
C ALA A 31 -22.59 -14.81 -8.36
N TRP A 32 -21.68 -14.00 -8.91
CA TRP A 32 -20.50 -14.45 -9.63
C TRP A 32 -19.30 -14.44 -8.68
N VAL A 33 -18.69 -15.59 -8.49
CA VAL A 33 -17.46 -15.74 -7.71
C VAL A 33 -16.37 -16.23 -8.66
N TYR A 34 -15.28 -15.47 -8.74
CA TYR A 34 -14.11 -15.81 -9.55
C TYR A 34 -12.95 -16.10 -8.63
N THR A 35 -12.43 -17.33 -8.70
CA THR A 35 -11.47 -17.80 -7.71
C THR A 35 -10.11 -18.11 -8.29
N ASP A 36 -9.97 -18.63 -9.50
CA ASP A 36 -8.68 -19.16 -9.97
C ASP A 36 -8.31 -18.55 -11.32
N GLY A 37 -7.02 -18.28 -11.54
CA GLY A 37 -6.61 -17.57 -12.74
C GLY A 37 -5.12 -17.34 -12.90
N VAL A 38 -4.80 -16.39 -13.78
CA VAL A 38 -3.42 -16.01 -14.13
C VAL A 38 -3.31 -14.49 -14.18
N VAL A 39 -2.21 -13.97 -13.64
CA VAL A 39 -1.76 -12.61 -13.92
C VAL A 39 -0.65 -12.64 -14.95
N HIS A 40 -0.87 -11.92 -16.04
CA HIS A 40 0.13 -11.61 -17.05
C HIS A 40 0.76 -10.26 -16.72
N HIS A 41 2.03 -10.29 -16.31
CA HIS A 41 2.83 -9.10 -16.03
C HIS A 41 3.76 -8.81 -17.20
N ALA A 42 3.50 -7.74 -17.96
CA ALA A 42 4.26 -7.42 -19.17
C ALA A 42 5.60 -6.68 -18.94
N GLY A 43 6.03 -6.54 -17.67
CA GLY A 43 7.27 -5.86 -17.29
C GLY A 43 7.15 -4.33 -17.29
N HIS A 44 8.27 -3.68 -16.93
CA HIS A 44 8.42 -2.24 -16.79
C HIS A 44 8.91 -1.57 -18.09
N GLY A 45 8.37 -0.39 -18.43
CA GLY A 45 8.81 0.49 -19.52
C GLY A 45 8.01 0.37 -20.83
N PRO A 46 8.27 1.26 -21.82
CA PRO A 46 7.45 1.41 -23.04
C PRO A 46 7.61 0.28 -24.06
N ARG A 47 8.63 -0.58 -23.89
CA ARG A 47 8.82 -1.79 -24.71
C ARG A 47 8.29 -2.97 -23.90
N PRO A 48 7.46 -3.86 -24.49
CA PRO A 48 7.00 -5.06 -23.80
C PRO A 48 8.21 -5.82 -23.27
N GLY A 49 8.30 -5.94 -21.94
CA GLY A 49 9.27 -6.81 -21.30
C GLY A 49 8.88 -8.27 -21.51
N HIS A 50 9.63 -9.18 -20.89
CA HIS A 50 9.18 -10.56 -20.79
C HIS A 50 7.87 -10.62 -20.00
N VAL A 51 6.81 -11.10 -20.64
CA VAL A 51 5.55 -11.40 -19.97
C VAL A 51 5.81 -12.56 -19.01
N ARG A 52 5.44 -12.39 -17.76
CA ARG A 52 5.43 -13.47 -16.76
C ARG A 52 3.99 -13.83 -16.44
N ASP A 53 3.69 -15.11 -16.50
CA ASP A 53 2.41 -15.68 -16.10
C ASP A 53 2.55 -16.18 -14.67
N LEU A 54 1.72 -15.63 -13.78
CA LEU A 54 1.74 -15.95 -12.36
C LEU A 54 0.38 -16.58 -12.03
N PRO A 55 0.32 -17.85 -11.59
CA PRO A 55 -0.93 -18.49 -11.20
C PRO A 55 -1.45 -17.84 -9.92
N VAL A 56 -2.75 -17.55 -9.89
CA VAL A 56 -3.37 -16.80 -8.79
C VAL A 56 -4.70 -17.41 -8.40
N ARG A 57 -5.02 -17.29 -7.12
CA ARG A 57 -6.30 -17.64 -6.54
C ARG A 57 -6.81 -16.50 -5.65
N ILE A 58 -8.06 -16.10 -5.86
CA ILE A 58 -8.81 -15.16 -5.02
C ILE A 58 -9.73 -15.96 -4.10
N GLU A 59 -9.57 -15.77 -2.80
CA GLU A 59 -10.47 -16.25 -1.77
C GLU A 59 -11.23 -15.04 -1.22
N ALA A 60 -12.55 -15.13 -1.04
CA ALA A 60 -13.35 -14.03 -0.53
C ALA A 60 -14.41 -14.51 0.46
N ASP A 61 -14.51 -13.85 1.61
CA ASP A 61 -15.55 -14.10 2.62
C ASP A 61 -16.02 -12.78 3.23
N GLY A 62 -17.28 -12.43 3.03
CA GLY A 62 -17.78 -11.09 3.33
C GLY A 62 -16.86 -10.05 2.68
N ASP A 63 -16.40 -9.07 3.44
CA ASP A 63 -15.50 -7.99 2.98
C ASP A 63 -14.02 -8.41 2.89
N CYS A 64 -13.70 -9.64 3.28
CA CYS A 64 -12.36 -10.16 3.17
C CYS A 64 -12.12 -10.66 1.75
N VAL A 65 -10.98 -10.26 1.18
CA VAL A 65 -10.45 -10.81 -0.06
C VAL A 65 -9.00 -11.17 0.22
N ARG A 66 -8.58 -12.33 -0.24
CA ARG A 66 -7.21 -12.84 -0.13
C ARG A 66 -6.74 -13.29 -1.50
N TRP A 67 -5.51 -12.93 -1.81
CA TRP A 67 -4.80 -13.41 -2.99
C TRP A 67 -3.80 -14.50 -2.60
N VAL A 68 -3.73 -15.58 -3.38
CA VAL A 68 -2.83 -16.72 -3.18
C VAL A 68 -2.20 -17.08 -4.53
N GLY A 69 -0.88 -16.95 -4.70
CA GLY A 69 -0.21 -17.24 -5.98
C GLY A 69 1.31 -17.35 -5.89
N GLU A 70 1.94 -18.05 -6.83
CA GLU A 70 3.41 -18.20 -6.88
C GLU A 70 4.09 -16.90 -7.35
N GLY A 71 5.19 -16.52 -6.68
CA GLY A 71 5.91 -15.26 -6.94
C GLY A 71 5.26 -14.03 -6.29
N TRP A 72 4.25 -14.25 -5.46
CA TRP A 72 3.54 -13.27 -4.64
C TRP A 72 3.54 -13.75 -3.19
N ASP A 73 4.66 -13.58 -2.47
CA ASP A 73 4.76 -13.96 -1.04
C ASP A 73 3.94 -13.04 -0.12
N GLU A 74 3.33 -11.98 -0.66
CA GLU A 74 2.33 -11.15 0.00
C GLU A 74 0.94 -11.77 -0.22
N ALA A 75 0.44 -12.53 0.75
CA ALA A 75 -1.01 -12.64 0.88
C ALA A 75 -1.54 -11.23 1.16
N VAL A 76 -2.14 -10.60 0.14
CA VAL A 76 -2.77 -9.29 0.33
C VAL A 76 -4.03 -9.53 1.16
N TYR A 77 -3.90 -9.36 2.47
CA TYR A 77 -5.01 -9.49 3.41
C TYR A 77 -5.80 -8.18 3.40
N PHE A 78 -6.98 -8.21 2.81
CA PHE A 78 -7.96 -7.15 3.00
C PHE A 78 -8.79 -7.48 4.24
N GLY A 79 -8.29 -7.09 5.42
CA GLY A 79 -9.09 -7.10 6.64
C GLY A 79 -10.27 -6.13 6.53
N HIS A 80 -11.33 -6.37 7.31
CA HIS A 80 -12.49 -5.49 7.38
C HIS A 80 -12.07 -4.01 7.52
N GLY A 81 -12.49 -3.15 6.60
CA GLY A 81 -12.32 -1.70 6.71
C GLY A 81 -11.11 -1.05 6.02
N VAL A 82 -10.40 -1.71 5.08
CA VAL A 82 -9.49 -1.02 4.12
C VAL A 82 -10.27 -0.25 3.03
N TRP A 83 -11.49 0.15 3.35
CA TRP A 83 -12.46 0.79 2.48
C TRP A 83 -12.73 2.20 3.01
N ILE A 84 -12.88 3.15 2.08
CA ILE A 84 -13.75 4.35 2.04
C ILE A 84 -12.99 5.34 1.14
N GLY A 85 -12.99 5.01 -0.14
CA GLY A 85 -12.43 5.82 -1.19
C GLY A 85 -13.10 5.37 -2.48
N PRO A 86 -13.74 6.27 -3.21
CA PRO A 86 -13.95 6.13 -4.63
C PRO A 86 -12.90 5.29 -5.42
N PRO A 87 -13.19 4.13 -6.07
CA PRO A 87 -12.26 3.44 -6.96
C PRO A 87 -11.57 4.28 -8.06
N TRP A 88 -12.15 5.42 -8.46
CA TRP A 88 -11.54 6.38 -9.38
C TRP A 88 -10.78 7.52 -8.70
N GLU A 89 -10.92 7.75 -7.39
CA GLU A 89 -10.05 8.73 -6.73
C GLU A 89 -8.63 8.17 -6.66
N PRO A 90 -7.61 9.05 -6.64
CA PRO A 90 -6.25 8.65 -6.33
C PRO A 90 -6.22 8.00 -4.93
N SER A 91 -6.34 6.68 -4.88
CA SER A 91 -6.06 5.91 -3.68
C SER A 91 -4.54 5.78 -3.56
N PRO A 92 -3.97 6.00 -2.36
CA PRO A 92 -2.55 5.70 -2.10
C PRO A 92 -2.27 4.19 -2.10
N ALA A 93 -3.31 3.34 -2.22
CA ALA A 93 -3.12 1.92 -2.43
C ALA A 93 -2.54 1.68 -3.85
N PRO A 94 -1.46 0.89 -3.98
CA PRO A 94 -0.91 0.55 -5.30
C PRO A 94 -1.99 -0.11 -6.16
N ASP A 95 -2.06 0.18 -7.47
CA ASP A 95 -3.22 -0.20 -8.29
C ASP A 95 -3.39 -1.72 -8.44
N ARG A 96 -2.35 -2.51 -8.10
CA ARG A 96 -2.45 -3.96 -7.83
C ARG A 96 -3.59 -4.29 -6.86
N GLU A 97 -3.73 -3.53 -5.77
CA GLU A 97 -4.80 -3.73 -4.80
C GLU A 97 -6.16 -3.36 -5.38
N ARG A 98 -6.20 -2.34 -6.24
CA ARG A 98 -7.43 -1.97 -6.95
C ARG A 98 -7.87 -3.10 -7.86
N LEU A 99 -6.94 -3.70 -8.61
CA LEU A 99 -7.21 -4.83 -9.49
C LEU A 99 -7.83 -6.02 -8.73
N VAL A 100 -7.23 -6.43 -7.61
CA VAL A 100 -7.76 -7.52 -6.79
C VAL A 100 -9.15 -7.19 -6.24
N ARG A 101 -9.37 -5.95 -5.78
CA ARG A 101 -10.67 -5.50 -5.27
C ARG A 101 -11.74 -5.47 -6.36
N TRP A 102 -11.39 -4.96 -7.54
CA TRP A 102 -12.29 -4.91 -8.70
C TRP A 102 -12.64 -6.32 -9.17
N ALA A 103 -11.67 -7.23 -9.11
CA ALA A 103 -11.88 -8.62 -9.47
C ALA A 103 -12.79 -9.36 -8.49
N ALA A 104 -12.60 -9.14 -7.19
CA ALA A 104 -13.37 -9.83 -6.16
C ALA A 104 -14.81 -9.31 -6.01
N ARG A 105 -15.05 -8.03 -6.32
CA ARG A 105 -16.36 -7.39 -6.11
C ARG A 105 -16.74 -6.42 -7.22
N PRO A 106 -17.01 -6.93 -8.42
CA PRO A 106 -17.26 -6.07 -9.57
C PRO A 106 -18.59 -5.32 -9.48
N SER A 107 -19.56 -5.85 -8.73
CA SER A 107 -20.82 -5.17 -8.41
C SER A 107 -20.62 -3.82 -7.70
N LEU A 108 -19.53 -3.64 -6.95
CA LEU A 108 -19.25 -2.37 -6.26
C LEU A 108 -18.99 -1.22 -7.23
N TRP A 109 -18.40 -1.47 -8.40
CA TRP A 109 -18.20 -0.44 -9.42
C TRP A 109 -19.54 0.11 -9.91
N LEU A 110 -20.44 -0.80 -10.27
CA LEU A 110 -21.74 -0.43 -10.82
C LEU A 110 -22.61 0.29 -9.77
N ARG A 111 -22.65 -0.23 -8.54
CA ARG A 111 -23.36 0.41 -7.40
C ARG A 111 -22.82 1.81 -7.11
N TRP A 112 -21.56 2.05 -7.41
CA TRP A 112 -20.95 3.34 -7.13
C TRP A 112 -21.19 4.35 -8.25
N ALA A 113 -21.14 3.91 -9.52
CA ALA A 113 -21.67 4.67 -10.65
C ALA A 113 -23.14 5.07 -10.45
N ALA A 114 -23.96 4.13 -9.96
CA ALA A 114 -25.38 4.37 -9.67
C ALA A 114 -25.63 5.43 -8.58
N ARG A 115 -24.68 5.65 -7.65
CA ARG A 115 -24.79 6.68 -6.59
C ARG A 115 -24.54 8.09 -7.10
N GLU A 116 -23.99 8.23 -8.30
CA GLU A 116 -23.72 9.53 -8.93
C GLU A 116 -24.47 9.65 -10.25
N PRO A 117 -25.82 9.57 -10.26
CA PRO A 117 -26.61 9.58 -11.49
C PRO A 117 -26.36 10.83 -12.34
N GLN A 118 -26.01 11.95 -11.72
CA GLN A 118 -25.62 13.18 -12.41
C GLN A 118 -24.37 13.05 -13.30
N ARG A 119 -23.60 11.97 -13.16
CA ARG A 119 -22.41 11.67 -13.96
C ARG A 119 -22.65 10.62 -15.04
N LEU A 120 -23.89 10.12 -15.16
CA LEU A 120 -24.25 9.12 -16.14
C LEU A 120 -24.85 9.78 -17.39
N ALA A 121 -24.65 9.15 -18.55
CA ALA A 121 -25.33 9.48 -19.79
C ALA A 121 -25.59 8.18 -20.58
N ALA A 122 -26.74 8.06 -21.22
CA ALA A 122 -26.97 6.95 -22.15
C ALA A 122 -26.21 7.17 -23.47
N ASP A 123 -25.62 6.11 -24.02
CA ASP A 123 -25.03 6.08 -25.36
C ASP A 123 -25.44 4.79 -26.08
N GLY A 124 -26.66 4.82 -26.64
CA GLY A 124 -27.29 3.63 -27.22
C GLY A 124 -27.54 2.56 -26.16
N GLU A 125 -26.89 1.41 -26.29
CA GLU A 125 -26.98 0.31 -25.34
C GLU A 125 -26.05 0.52 -24.13
N ASP A 126 -25.05 1.38 -24.28
CA ASP A 126 -24.02 1.66 -23.27
C ASP A 126 -24.46 2.78 -22.31
N VAL A 127 -23.81 2.81 -21.16
CA VAL A 127 -23.86 3.91 -20.18
C VAL A 127 -22.48 4.56 -20.16
N LEU A 128 -22.42 5.84 -20.48
CA LEU A 128 -21.25 6.68 -20.26
C LEU A 128 -21.23 7.15 -18.82
N TRP A 129 -20.04 7.22 -18.26
CA TRP A 129 -19.84 7.64 -16.90
C TRP A 129 -18.61 8.53 -16.75
N GLY A 130 -18.84 9.78 -16.37
CA GLY A 130 -17.77 10.74 -16.12
C GLY A 130 -17.16 10.59 -14.72
N PHE A 131 -15.84 10.69 -14.62
CA PHE A 131 -15.11 10.77 -13.36
C PHE A 131 -14.00 11.83 -13.47
N SER A 132 -13.26 12.08 -12.37
CA SER A 132 -12.25 13.15 -12.28
C SER A 132 -11.23 13.12 -13.42
N ASP A 133 -10.85 11.92 -13.85
CA ASP A 133 -9.71 11.70 -14.73
C ASP A 133 -10.11 11.19 -16.12
N GLY A 134 -11.42 11.09 -16.42
CA GLY A 134 -11.85 10.60 -17.72
C GLY A 134 -13.33 10.28 -17.87
N LEU A 135 -13.61 9.53 -18.92
CA LEU A 135 -14.93 9.03 -19.28
C LEU A 135 -14.82 7.51 -19.44
N ALA A 136 -15.63 6.79 -18.68
CA ALA A 136 -15.81 5.35 -18.85
C ALA A 136 -17.04 5.08 -19.72
N ARG A 137 -16.97 4.00 -20.48
CA ARG A 137 -18.09 3.41 -21.20
C ARG A 137 -18.40 2.07 -20.56
N ILE A 138 -19.66 1.88 -20.20
CA ILE A 138 -20.16 0.71 -19.48
C ILE A 138 -21.17 0.01 -20.38
N HIS A 139 -20.93 -1.25 -20.67
CA HIS A 139 -21.86 -2.10 -21.41
C HIS A 139 -22.39 -3.18 -20.50
N LEU A 140 -23.70 -3.41 -20.53
CA LEU A 140 -24.38 -4.33 -19.62
C LEU A 140 -25.41 -5.16 -20.38
N THR A 141 -25.10 -6.44 -20.56
CA THR A 141 -26.06 -7.45 -21.02
C THR A 141 -26.24 -8.52 -19.94
N GLU A 142 -27.00 -9.57 -20.25
CA GLU A 142 -27.14 -10.73 -19.35
C GLU A 142 -25.86 -11.57 -19.30
N ASP A 143 -25.17 -11.71 -20.44
CA ASP A 143 -24.04 -12.64 -20.61
C ASP A 143 -22.67 -11.95 -20.68
N ASP A 144 -22.65 -10.62 -20.84
CA ASP A 144 -21.44 -9.83 -21.00
C ASP A 144 -21.61 -8.45 -20.38
N ALA A 145 -20.72 -8.10 -19.48
CA ALA A 145 -20.62 -6.77 -18.89
C ALA A 145 -19.18 -6.28 -19.02
N TRP A 146 -18.98 -5.01 -19.36
CA TRP A 146 -17.65 -4.43 -19.31
C TRP A 146 -17.68 -2.94 -19.00
N VAL A 147 -16.59 -2.46 -18.42
CA VAL A 147 -16.28 -1.05 -18.20
C VAL A 147 -14.94 -0.78 -18.89
N ARG A 148 -14.91 0.21 -19.81
CA ARG A 148 -13.71 0.63 -20.53
C ARG A 148 -13.47 2.11 -20.36
N TRP A 149 -12.22 2.51 -20.19
CA TRP A 149 -11.85 3.93 -20.15
C TRP A 149 -10.47 4.12 -20.76
N GLU A 150 -10.24 5.31 -21.34
CA GLU A 150 -8.93 5.67 -21.86
C GLU A 150 -8.15 6.49 -20.85
N VAL A 151 -6.87 6.17 -20.72
CA VAL A 151 -5.93 6.89 -19.86
C VAL A 151 -4.75 7.36 -20.70
N ALA A 152 -4.38 8.63 -20.56
CA ALA A 152 -3.13 9.14 -21.09
C ALA A 152 -1.98 8.72 -20.16
N HIS A 153 -1.38 7.57 -20.42
CA HIS A 153 -0.34 7.01 -19.57
C HIS A 153 1.04 7.62 -19.89
N PRO A 154 1.82 8.05 -18.88
CA PRO A 154 3.09 8.76 -19.09
C PRO A 154 4.12 7.94 -19.86
N VAL A 155 4.11 6.62 -19.70
CA VAL A 155 5.06 5.70 -20.35
C VAL A 155 4.52 5.10 -21.64
N PHE A 156 3.21 4.84 -21.71
CA PHE A 156 2.61 4.03 -22.77
C PHE A 156 1.82 4.86 -23.79
N GLY A 157 1.69 6.16 -23.56
CA GLY A 157 0.76 6.99 -24.30
C GLY A 157 -0.70 6.65 -23.97
N PRO A 158 -1.63 6.92 -24.88
CA PRO A 158 -3.03 6.53 -24.73
C PRO A 158 -3.16 5.01 -24.59
N VAL A 159 -3.76 4.56 -23.49
CA VAL A 159 -4.07 3.15 -23.23
C VAL A 159 -5.52 3.00 -22.85
N THR A 160 -6.18 1.98 -23.41
CA THR A 160 -7.51 1.57 -22.97
C THR A 160 -7.35 0.60 -21.81
N GLN A 161 -7.96 0.94 -20.68
CA GLN A 161 -8.14 0.01 -19.57
C GLN A 161 -9.52 -0.61 -19.66
N GLU A 162 -9.63 -1.86 -19.22
CA GLU A 162 -10.86 -2.65 -19.32
C GLU A 162 -11.05 -3.51 -18.10
N LEU A 163 -12.28 -3.55 -17.60
CA LEU A 163 -12.80 -4.61 -16.76
C LEU A 163 -13.94 -5.29 -17.52
N ARG A 164 -13.85 -6.60 -17.70
CA ARG A 164 -14.85 -7.39 -18.42
C ARG A 164 -15.23 -8.60 -17.60
N TRP A 165 -16.53 -8.84 -17.54
CA TRP A 165 -17.17 -9.90 -16.78
C TRP A 165 -18.12 -10.66 -17.67
N THR A 166 -18.01 -11.97 -17.65
CA THR A 166 -18.99 -12.90 -18.17
C THR A 166 -19.37 -13.85 -17.04
N PRO A 167 -20.46 -14.64 -17.16
CA PRO A 167 -20.80 -15.64 -16.16
C PRO A 167 -19.60 -16.51 -15.75
N GLU A 168 -18.70 -16.81 -16.70
CA GLU A 168 -17.64 -17.81 -16.49
C GLU A 168 -16.24 -17.22 -16.31
N ARG A 169 -16.06 -15.92 -16.61
CA ARG A 169 -14.73 -15.31 -16.60
C ARG A 169 -14.75 -13.84 -16.20
N LEU A 170 -13.68 -13.43 -15.55
CA LEU A 170 -13.31 -12.03 -15.34
C LEU A 170 -11.98 -11.75 -16.03
N VAL A 171 -11.91 -10.67 -16.79
CA VAL A 171 -10.68 -10.15 -17.38
C VAL A 171 -10.52 -8.70 -16.98
N ALA A 172 -9.37 -8.36 -16.42
CA ALA A 172 -9.05 -7.00 -16.04
C ALA A 172 -7.69 -6.61 -16.65
N SER A 173 -7.69 -5.59 -17.52
CA SER A 173 -6.51 -5.09 -18.20
C SER A 173 -6.24 -3.65 -17.77
N ILE A 174 -5.13 -3.43 -17.08
CA ILE A 174 -4.75 -2.13 -16.52
C ILE A 174 -3.32 -1.76 -16.89
N ALA A 175 -3.04 -0.46 -16.93
CA ALA A 175 -1.71 0.09 -17.12
C ALA A 175 -1.45 1.13 -16.04
N GLU A 176 -0.41 0.93 -15.24
CA GLU A 176 -0.03 1.77 -14.10
C GLU A 176 1.48 2.05 -14.13
N ALA A 177 1.87 3.28 -13.80
CA ALA A 177 3.25 3.75 -13.70
C ALA A 177 4.09 3.49 -14.96
N ASP A 178 4.73 2.33 -15.04
CA ASP A 178 5.48 1.85 -16.18
C ASP A 178 5.18 0.37 -16.51
N THR A 179 4.08 -0.19 -15.99
CA THR A 179 3.72 -1.61 -16.11
C THR A 179 2.33 -1.81 -16.71
N ARG A 180 2.16 -2.90 -17.47
CA ARG A 180 0.85 -3.40 -17.90
C ARG A 180 0.56 -4.75 -17.25
N TRP A 181 -0.68 -4.89 -16.79
CA TRP A 181 -1.18 -6.09 -16.16
C TRP A 181 -2.45 -6.56 -16.86
N THR A 182 -2.55 -7.87 -17.06
CA THR A 182 -3.81 -8.52 -17.39
C THR A 182 -4.06 -9.61 -16.36
N LEU A 183 -5.15 -9.48 -15.62
CA LEU A 183 -5.66 -10.51 -14.72
C LEU A 183 -6.79 -11.25 -15.42
N GLU A 184 -6.70 -12.56 -15.46
CA GLU A 184 -7.73 -13.43 -15.99
C GLU A 184 -8.15 -14.42 -14.90
N LEU A 185 -9.41 -14.38 -14.47
CA LEU A 185 -9.96 -15.32 -13.51
C LEU A 185 -11.11 -16.11 -14.12
N GLN A 186 -11.26 -17.35 -13.69
CA GLN A 186 -12.38 -18.22 -14.01
C GLN A 186 -13.35 -18.24 -12.84
N ARG A 187 -14.63 -18.44 -13.16
CA ARG A 187 -15.66 -18.69 -12.16
C ARG A 187 -15.30 -19.94 -11.36
N GLY A 188 -15.46 -19.86 -10.05
CA GLY A 188 -15.25 -21.00 -9.17
C GLY A 188 -16.26 -21.02 -8.03
N GLU A 189 -16.11 -22.02 -7.17
CA GLU A 189 -16.93 -22.16 -5.97
C GLU A 189 -16.52 -21.14 -4.92
N PRO A 190 -17.46 -20.54 -4.15
CA PRO A 190 -17.13 -19.70 -3.03
C PRO A 190 -16.22 -20.43 -2.04
N VAL A 191 -15.00 -19.94 -1.90
CA VAL A 191 -14.07 -20.42 -0.88
C VAL A 191 -14.25 -19.52 0.33
N SER A 192 -14.89 -20.02 1.39
CA SER A 192 -14.93 -19.28 2.66
C SER A 192 -13.50 -19.13 3.16
N ALA A 193 -13.02 -17.90 3.16
CA ALA A 193 -11.82 -17.51 3.87
C ALA A 193 -12.12 -17.62 5.37
N SER A 194 -11.85 -18.79 5.99
CA SER A 194 -11.62 -18.79 7.42
C SER A 194 -10.39 -17.91 7.65
N CYS A 195 -10.60 -16.69 8.13
CA CYS A 195 -9.54 -15.68 8.22
C CYS A 195 -9.09 -15.42 9.66
N PRO A 196 -8.61 -16.43 10.43
CA PRO A 196 -7.57 -16.12 11.39
C PRO A 196 -6.28 -15.93 10.57
N GLU A 197 -5.78 -14.69 10.46
CA GLU A 197 -4.37 -14.48 10.11
C GLU A 197 -3.56 -15.37 11.06
N PRO A 198 -2.72 -16.30 10.56
CA PRO A 198 -1.72 -16.90 11.44
C PRO A 198 -0.93 -15.75 12.06
N PRO A 199 -0.68 -15.77 13.39
CA PRO A 199 0.02 -14.67 14.03
C PRO A 199 1.33 -14.41 13.29
N ALA A 200 1.54 -13.16 12.88
CA ALA A 200 2.74 -12.76 12.17
C ALA A 200 3.97 -13.18 12.97
N ARG A 201 4.95 -13.81 12.32
CA ARG A 201 6.16 -14.23 13.01
C ARG A 201 7.15 -13.08 13.00
N VAL A 202 7.77 -12.86 14.16
CA VAL A 202 8.81 -11.85 14.31
C VAL A 202 10.11 -12.57 14.67
N GLU A 203 11.07 -12.51 13.74
CA GLU A 203 12.42 -13.01 13.94
C GLU A 203 13.29 -11.88 14.48
N VAL A 204 13.97 -12.11 15.60
CA VAL A 204 14.75 -11.08 16.27
C VAL A 204 16.23 -11.36 16.13
N THR A 205 16.98 -10.37 15.64
CA THR A 205 18.44 -10.35 15.68
C THR A 205 18.89 -9.19 16.55
N ARG A 206 19.60 -9.48 17.64
CA ARG A 206 20.25 -8.43 18.45
C ARG A 206 21.46 -7.91 17.67
N LEU A 207 21.45 -6.61 17.38
CA LEU A 207 22.55 -5.95 16.67
C LEU A 207 23.58 -5.40 17.66
N GLU A 208 23.11 -4.71 18.69
CA GLU A 208 23.93 -4.10 19.76
C GLU A 208 23.18 -4.19 21.11
N ASP A 209 23.72 -3.60 22.18
CA ASP A 209 22.95 -3.40 23.41
C ASP A 209 21.85 -2.34 23.18
N GLY A 210 20.61 -2.73 23.47
CA GLY A 210 19.44 -1.89 23.20
C GLY A 210 19.06 -1.74 21.73
N LEU A 211 19.71 -2.43 20.78
CA LEU A 211 19.40 -2.33 19.35
C LEU A 211 19.10 -3.68 18.72
N TYR A 212 17.90 -3.82 18.13
CA TYR A 212 17.39 -5.08 17.59
C TYR A 212 16.83 -4.88 16.18
N GLU A 213 17.18 -5.80 15.29
CA GLU A 213 16.44 -6.04 14.05
C GLU A 213 15.25 -6.96 14.37
N MET A 214 14.08 -6.61 13.87
CA MET A 214 12.86 -7.42 13.95
C MET A 214 12.35 -7.66 12.53
N ALA A 215 12.65 -8.83 11.99
CA ALA A 215 12.22 -9.26 10.66
C ALA A 215 10.83 -9.90 10.73
N VAL A 216 9.99 -9.59 9.76
CA VAL A 216 8.63 -10.12 9.61
C VAL A 216 8.55 -10.79 8.22
N PRO A 217 8.88 -12.08 8.12
CA PRO A 217 8.91 -12.82 6.85
C PRO A 217 7.64 -12.67 6.02
N GLU A 218 6.48 -12.73 6.67
CA GLU A 218 5.17 -12.61 6.02
C GLU A 218 4.89 -11.22 5.42
N ALA A 219 5.69 -10.22 5.78
CA ALA A 219 5.57 -8.85 5.30
C ALA A 219 6.70 -8.42 4.35
N ASP A 220 7.64 -9.33 4.02
CA ASP A 220 8.93 -9.02 3.36
C ASP A 220 9.61 -7.76 3.93
N SER A 221 9.43 -7.53 5.24
CA SER A 221 9.83 -6.30 5.91
C SER A 221 10.62 -6.59 7.16
N ARG A 222 11.52 -5.67 7.52
CA ARG A 222 12.18 -5.64 8.83
C ARG A 222 12.12 -4.25 9.41
N VAL A 223 12.03 -4.18 10.72
CA VAL A 223 12.03 -2.92 11.47
C VAL A 223 13.21 -2.91 12.42
N LEU A 224 13.60 -1.70 12.82
CA LEU A 224 14.62 -1.49 13.84
C LEU A 224 13.91 -1.16 15.15
N LEU A 225 14.38 -1.72 16.26
CA LEU A 225 13.93 -1.41 17.61
C LEU A 225 15.14 -0.90 18.40
N ALA A 226 15.03 0.33 18.91
CA ALA A 226 16.00 0.97 19.79
C ALA A 226 15.40 1.11 21.20
N VAL A 227 16.16 0.73 22.23
CA VAL A 227 15.75 0.74 23.63
C VAL A 227 16.86 1.34 24.47
N ASN A 228 16.49 2.29 25.33
CA ASN A 228 17.39 2.84 26.35
C ASN A 228 16.62 3.04 27.67
N GLY A 229 16.92 2.19 28.66
CA GLY A 229 16.25 2.23 29.96
C GLY A 229 14.73 2.06 29.85
N ALA A 230 13.98 3.07 30.28
CA ALA A 230 12.52 3.05 30.31
C ALA A 230 11.86 3.52 29.00
N GLU A 231 12.65 3.81 27.95
CA GLU A 231 12.15 4.32 26.68
C GLU A 231 12.49 3.39 25.51
N GLY A 232 11.54 3.23 24.57
CA GLY A 232 11.69 2.44 23.36
C GLY A 232 11.20 3.18 22.11
N VAL A 233 11.91 2.99 21.00
CA VAL A 233 11.60 3.55 19.68
C VAL A 233 11.58 2.44 18.63
N LEU A 234 10.44 2.27 17.97
CA LEU A 234 10.30 1.44 16.77
C LEU A 234 10.43 2.32 15.52
N PHE A 235 11.15 1.85 14.52
CA PHE A 235 11.23 2.49 13.21
C PHE A 235 10.34 1.73 12.23
N ASP A 236 9.21 2.36 11.88
CA ASP A 236 8.12 1.84 11.04
C ASP A 236 7.30 0.68 11.64
N ALA A 237 6.07 0.50 11.14
CA ALA A 237 5.16 -0.58 11.52
C ALA A 237 4.44 -1.14 10.27
N PRO A 238 4.91 -2.27 9.70
CA PRO A 238 4.48 -2.76 8.39
C PRO A 238 3.04 -3.29 8.32
N LEU A 239 2.44 -3.06 7.15
CA LEU A 239 1.31 -3.74 6.50
C LEU A 239 -0.03 -3.86 7.24
N SER A 240 -0.08 -4.47 8.43
CA SER A 240 -1.34 -4.84 9.07
C SER A 240 -1.30 -4.73 10.59
N SER A 241 -2.48 -4.71 11.21
CA SER A 241 -2.59 -4.66 12.68
C SER A 241 -2.16 -5.97 13.34
N ALA A 242 -2.27 -7.13 12.68
CA ALA A 242 -1.69 -8.35 13.24
C ALA A 242 -0.16 -8.31 13.27
N VAL A 243 0.47 -7.77 12.22
CA VAL A 243 1.92 -7.53 12.21
C VAL A 243 2.31 -6.52 13.30
N GLY A 244 1.56 -5.43 13.43
CA GLY A 244 1.77 -4.43 14.48
C GLY A 244 1.66 -5.02 15.90
N GLU A 245 0.69 -5.91 16.13
CA GLU A 245 0.47 -6.60 17.41
C GLU A 245 1.61 -7.58 17.72
N ALA A 246 2.05 -8.36 16.72
CA ALA A 246 3.18 -9.25 16.87
C ALA A 246 4.47 -8.48 17.21
N LEU A 247 4.73 -7.36 16.50
CA LEU A 247 5.87 -6.49 16.80
C LEU A 247 5.78 -5.89 18.20
N TRP A 248 4.60 -5.45 18.64
CA TRP A 248 4.39 -4.93 19.99
C TRP A 248 4.69 -6.00 21.07
N GLN A 249 4.14 -7.19 20.92
CA GLN A 249 4.35 -8.31 21.85
C GLN A 249 5.83 -8.70 21.91
N THR A 250 6.50 -8.79 20.77
CA THR A 250 7.94 -9.07 20.72
C THR A 250 8.76 -7.96 21.36
N ALA A 251 8.48 -6.68 21.05
CA ALA A 251 9.22 -5.55 21.59
C ALA A 251 9.09 -5.44 23.12
N THR A 252 7.88 -5.61 23.65
CA THR A 252 7.63 -5.57 25.10
C THR A 252 8.20 -6.79 25.83
N GLY A 253 8.26 -7.95 25.17
CA GLY A 253 8.97 -9.13 25.68
C GLY A 253 10.49 -8.94 25.74
N LEU A 254 11.08 -8.27 24.73
CA LEU A 254 12.52 -7.96 24.71
C LEU A 254 12.91 -6.90 25.74
N ALA A 255 12.02 -5.94 26.02
CA ALA A 255 12.30 -4.79 26.85
C ALA A 255 11.17 -4.52 27.89
N PRO A 256 11.01 -5.40 28.89
CA PRO A 256 9.91 -5.33 29.86
C PRO A 256 9.94 -4.09 30.78
N ASP A 257 11.09 -3.43 30.87
CA ASP A 257 11.30 -2.22 31.68
C ASP A 257 10.91 -0.94 30.94
N VAL A 258 10.67 -0.99 29.63
CA VAL A 258 10.21 0.16 28.84
C VAL A 258 8.80 0.55 29.29
N ARG A 259 8.61 1.85 29.53
CA ARG A 259 7.36 2.48 29.98
C ARG A 259 6.82 3.46 28.94
N THR A 260 7.67 4.03 28.09
CA THR A 260 7.27 4.94 27.02
C THR A 260 7.71 4.39 25.68
N TRP A 261 6.75 4.30 24.76
CA TRP A 261 6.99 3.83 23.39
C TRP A 261 6.79 4.96 22.39
N SER A 262 7.70 5.04 21.43
CA SER A 262 7.54 5.89 20.25
C SER A 262 7.63 5.04 18.99
N VAL A 263 6.91 5.44 17.95
CA VAL A 263 7.07 4.88 16.60
C VAL A 263 7.44 6.02 15.67
N VAL A 264 8.54 5.88 14.93
CA VAL A 264 8.94 6.82 13.88
C VAL A 264 8.46 6.26 12.56
N VAL A 265 7.62 7.01 11.86
CA VAL A 265 7.16 6.70 10.50
C VAL A 265 8.09 7.37 9.51
N SER A 266 8.78 6.57 8.70
CA SER A 266 9.65 7.03 7.63
C SER A 266 8.85 7.73 6.54
N HIS A 267 7.82 7.09 6.00
CA HIS A 267 6.95 7.67 4.98
C HIS A 267 5.60 6.94 4.88
N HIS A 268 4.75 7.37 3.95
CA HIS A 268 3.32 7.05 3.93
C HIS A 268 2.94 5.66 3.39
N HIS A 269 3.88 4.86 2.85
CA HIS A 269 3.49 3.59 2.25
C HIS A 269 3.01 2.57 3.30
N PRO A 270 2.07 1.67 2.94
CA PRO A 270 1.54 0.65 3.86
C PRO A 270 2.61 -0.23 4.51
N HIS A 271 3.73 -0.48 3.82
CA HIS A 271 4.90 -1.20 4.34
C HIS A 271 5.54 -0.54 5.59
N TYR A 272 5.17 0.70 5.91
CA TYR A 272 5.72 1.45 7.03
C TYR A 272 4.67 1.97 8.01
N THR A 273 3.40 2.03 7.59
CA THR A 273 2.31 2.59 8.39
C THR A 273 1.18 1.62 8.73
N GLY A 274 1.10 0.47 8.04
CA GLY A 274 -0.05 -0.43 8.14
C GLY A 274 -0.30 -1.02 9.53
N GLY A 275 0.76 -1.21 10.31
CA GLY A 275 0.75 -1.79 11.66
C GLY A 275 0.73 -0.79 12.81
N LEU A 276 0.43 0.50 12.57
CA LEU A 276 0.52 1.53 13.61
C LEU A 276 -0.59 1.48 14.68
N ARG A 277 -1.76 0.92 14.37
CA ARG A 277 -2.92 0.95 15.29
C ARG A 277 -2.68 0.24 16.63
N PRO A 278 -2.13 -0.98 16.68
CA PRO A 278 -1.74 -1.62 17.94
C PRO A 278 -0.86 -0.72 18.82
N TRP A 279 0.17 -0.10 18.24
CA TRP A 279 1.05 0.82 18.96
C TRP A 279 0.31 2.03 19.53
N VAL A 280 -0.61 2.61 18.75
CA VAL A 280 -1.47 3.72 19.22
C VAL A 280 -2.43 3.26 20.31
N ALA A 281 -3.01 2.06 20.21
CA ALA A 281 -3.88 1.48 21.22
C ALA A 281 -3.13 1.28 22.55
N HIS A 282 -1.85 0.91 22.48
CA HIS A 282 -0.96 0.83 23.64
C HIS A 282 -0.33 2.17 24.06
N GLY A 283 -0.79 3.28 23.48
CA GLY A 283 -0.47 4.63 23.94
C GLY A 283 0.86 5.19 23.45
N ALA A 284 1.49 4.58 22.44
CA ALA A 284 2.72 5.04 21.83
C ALA A 284 2.57 6.45 21.20
N THR A 285 3.67 7.19 21.16
CA THR A 285 3.75 8.47 20.43
C THR A 285 4.26 8.23 19.03
N VAL A 286 3.52 8.65 18.00
CA VAL A 286 3.96 8.47 16.61
C VAL A 286 4.59 9.76 16.11
N PHE A 287 5.83 9.66 15.65
CA PHE A 287 6.59 10.73 15.01
C PHE A 287 6.49 10.57 13.50
N VAL A 288 6.08 11.62 12.80
CA VAL A 288 5.83 11.58 11.36
C VAL A 288 6.27 12.89 10.70
N HIS A 289 6.58 12.84 9.40
CA HIS A 289 6.83 14.03 8.59
C HIS A 289 5.72 15.10 8.75
N PRO A 290 6.05 16.41 8.78
CA PRO A 290 5.06 17.48 8.92
C PRO A 290 3.89 17.37 7.94
N GLU A 291 4.17 17.08 6.67
CA GLU A 291 3.17 17.00 5.60
C GLU A 291 2.23 15.81 5.74
N LEU A 292 2.69 14.71 6.34
CA LEU A 292 1.92 13.47 6.48
C LEU A 292 1.06 13.44 7.75
N LYS A 293 1.23 14.40 8.67
CA LYS A 293 0.55 14.37 9.97
C LYS A 293 -0.98 14.35 9.85
N GLY A 294 -1.55 15.18 8.96
CA GLY A 294 -2.99 15.24 8.75
C GLY A 294 -3.54 13.94 8.17
N TRP A 295 -2.93 13.48 7.08
CA TRP A 295 -3.26 12.20 6.46
C TRP A 295 -3.17 11.03 7.47
N LEU A 296 -2.09 10.94 8.24
CA LEU A 296 -1.90 9.84 9.19
C LEU A 296 -2.91 9.89 10.33
N HIS A 297 -3.27 11.10 10.80
CA HIS A 297 -4.35 11.25 11.77
C HIS A 297 -5.64 10.64 11.25
N ASP A 298 -6.06 11.02 10.05
CA ASP A 298 -7.31 10.57 9.44
C ASP A 298 -7.30 9.06 9.22
N GLN A 299 -6.16 8.50 8.79
CA GLN A 299 -5.99 7.05 8.70
C GLN A 299 -6.17 6.35 10.05
N LEU A 300 -5.60 6.88 11.13
CA LEU A 300 -5.65 6.24 12.45
C LEU A 300 -7.02 6.36 13.13
N VAL A 301 -7.76 7.44 12.91
CA VAL A 301 -9.11 7.64 13.50
C VAL A 301 -10.24 7.06 12.66
N ALA A 302 -9.98 6.69 11.40
CA ALA A 302 -10.98 6.07 10.54
C ALA A 302 -11.60 4.84 11.21
N PRO A 303 -12.95 4.72 11.22
CA PRO A 303 -13.64 3.62 11.88
C PRO A 303 -13.32 2.31 11.16
N ARG A 304 -12.43 1.52 11.76
CA ARG A 304 -12.15 0.14 11.35
C ARG A 304 -12.48 -0.78 12.53
N PRO A 305 -13.02 -1.99 12.28
CA PRO A 305 -13.22 -2.97 13.32
C PRO A 305 -11.86 -3.47 13.82
N LEU A 306 -11.37 -2.79 14.86
CA LEU A 306 -10.28 -3.20 15.75
C LEU A 306 -10.69 -2.76 17.16
N GLU A 307 -10.19 -3.47 18.17
CA GLU A 307 -10.47 -3.24 19.60
C GLU A 307 -10.43 -1.74 19.98
N PRO A 308 -11.31 -1.26 20.88
CA PRO A 308 -11.42 0.17 21.18
C PRO A 308 -10.15 0.78 21.79
N GLY A 309 -9.88 2.06 21.51
CA GLY A 309 -9.53 2.99 22.62
C GLY A 309 -8.25 3.84 22.60
N GLY A 310 -7.42 3.81 21.56
CA GLY A 310 -6.25 4.70 21.49
C GLY A 310 -6.53 6.04 20.79
N ARG A 311 -6.35 7.18 21.45
CA ARG A 311 -6.25 8.48 20.74
C ARG A 311 -4.85 8.66 20.16
N PRO A 312 -4.67 8.86 18.84
CA PRO A 312 -3.36 9.04 18.24
C PRO A 312 -2.58 10.21 18.88
N LYS A 313 -1.42 9.91 19.46
CA LYS A 313 -0.46 10.93 19.93
C LYS A 313 0.53 11.23 18.82
N LEU A 314 0.15 12.10 17.88
CA LEU A 314 1.00 12.44 16.74
C LEU A 314 1.90 13.64 17.01
N LYS A 315 3.22 13.45 16.86
CA LYS A 315 4.23 14.51 16.87
C LYS A 315 4.87 14.66 15.50
N VAL A 316 5.29 15.88 15.18
CA VAL A 316 6.02 16.16 13.95
C VAL A 316 7.49 15.80 14.16
N ALA A 317 8.04 14.94 13.32
CA ALA A 317 9.46 14.73 13.18
C ALA A 317 10.04 15.90 12.37
N ARG A 318 10.73 16.83 13.03
CA ARG A 318 11.51 17.89 12.39
C ARG A 318 12.98 17.50 12.39
N THR A 319 13.76 18.07 11.47
CA THR A 319 15.22 17.99 11.54
C THR A 319 15.74 18.46 12.89
N GLY A 320 16.50 17.58 13.56
CA GLY A 320 17.01 17.79 14.91
C GLY A 320 16.07 17.32 16.03
N THR A 321 14.93 16.70 15.71
CA THR A 321 14.10 16.04 16.73
C THR A 321 14.91 14.91 17.36
N SER A 322 14.96 14.88 18.68
CA SER A 322 15.74 13.88 19.42
C SER A 322 14.84 13.00 20.28
N LEU A 323 15.14 11.70 20.30
CA LEU A 323 14.53 10.67 21.15
C LEU A 323 15.64 9.91 21.89
N LEU A 324 15.27 9.17 22.94
CA LEU A 324 16.19 8.38 23.77
C LEU A 324 17.40 9.21 24.23
N ASP A 325 17.14 10.38 24.82
CA ASP A 325 18.18 11.28 25.34
C ASP A 325 19.32 11.63 24.36
N GLY A 326 19.02 11.83 23.07
CA GLY A 326 20.05 12.16 22.07
C GLY A 326 20.59 10.98 21.28
N LEU A 327 20.23 9.75 21.66
CA LEU A 327 20.69 8.54 20.99
C LEU A 327 19.98 8.28 19.67
N VAL A 328 18.80 8.88 19.47
CA VAL A 328 18.09 8.89 18.19
C VAL A 328 17.85 10.32 17.75
N GLU A 329 18.22 10.63 16.51
CA GLU A 329 18.02 11.93 15.87
C GLU A 329 17.22 11.75 14.58
N LEU A 330 16.16 12.54 14.40
CA LEU A 330 15.30 12.48 13.22
C LEU A 330 15.60 13.63 12.27
N ARG A 331 15.50 13.36 10.97
CA ARG A 331 15.57 14.37 9.91
C ARG A 331 14.40 14.19 8.96
N ALA A 332 13.62 15.26 8.83
CA ALA A 332 12.62 15.38 7.80
C ALA A 332 13.31 15.72 6.48
N ILE A 333 12.96 15.01 5.43
CA ILE A 333 13.45 15.19 4.07
C ILE A 333 12.22 15.34 3.20
N ASP A 334 12.11 16.47 2.53
CA ASP A 334 11.03 16.73 1.57
C ASP A 334 11.31 15.99 0.25
N GLY A 335 10.69 16.39 -0.88
CA GLY A 335 10.83 15.76 -2.22
C GLY A 335 12.25 15.52 -2.76
N ALA A 336 13.27 15.98 -2.02
CA ALA A 336 14.63 15.48 -2.11
C ALA A 336 14.77 13.96 -1.94
N SER A 337 13.82 13.18 -1.43
CA SER A 337 14.00 11.72 -1.38
C SER A 337 13.94 11.06 -2.77
N GLY A 338 13.31 11.69 -3.78
CA GLY A 338 13.03 11.13 -5.10
C GLY A 338 12.18 9.85 -5.10
N HIS A 339 11.68 9.42 -3.94
CA HIS A 339 10.77 8.29 -3.74
C HIS A 339 9.38 8.78 -3.30
N THR A 340 9.34 9.70 -2.34
CA THR A 340 8.13 10.42 -1.91
C THR A 340 8.45 11.88 -1.55
N ASP A 341 7.44 12.73 -1.50
CA ASP A 341 7.60 14.14 -1.14
C ASP A 341 7.86 14.38 0.36
N ALA A 342 7.64 13.37 1.20
CA ALA A 342 7.64 13.51 2.64
C ALA A 342 8.25 12.27 3.31
N PHE A 343 9.48 12.40 3.79
CA PHE A 343 10.26 11.29 4.33
C PHE A 343 10.95 11.65 5.66
N VAL A 344 11.15 10.68 6.54
CA VAL A 344 11.94 10.79 7.77
C VAL A 344 13.04 9.75 7.76
N VAL A 345 14.29 10.18 7.87
CA VAL A 345 15.43 9.31 8.18
C VAL A 345 15.83 9.49 9.63
N SER A 346 16.41 8.44 10.21
CA SER A 346 16.79 8.44 11.63
C SER A 346 18.23 8.00 11.81
N LEU A 347 19.01 8.75 12.59
CA LEU A 347 20.32 8.34 13.07
C LEU A 347 20.19 7.70 14.44
N VAL A 348 20.70 6.48 14.59
CA VAL A 348 20.74 5.73 15.85
C VAL A 348 22.18 5.58 16.32
N LYS A 349 22.44 5.96 17.58
CA LYS A 349 23.77 6.01 18.22
C LYS A 349 23.93 4.97 19.34
N LEU A 350 23.11 3.90 19.31
CA LEU A 350 23.25 2.72 20.16
C LEU A 350 24.26 1.75 19.52
N GLY A 351 25.55 2.02 19.72
CA GLY A 351 26.66 1.36 19.02
C GLY A 351 27.20 2.22 17.85
N PRO A 352 27.80 1.61 16.83
CA PRO A 352 28.30 2.35 15.66
C PRO A 352 27.15 3.13 14.98
N PRO A 353 27.32 4.44 14.71
CA PRO A 353 26.28 5.28 14.14
C PRO A 353 25.61 4.65 12.92
N THR A 354 24.30 4.41 13.02
CA THR A 354 23.53 3.70 12.01
C THR A 354 22.37 4.57 11.54
N VAL A 355 22.30 4.84 10.24
CA VAL A 355 21.15 5.55 9.65
C VAL A 355 20.09 4.56 9.19
N TYR A 356 18.88 4.67 9.72
CA TYR A 356 17.70 3.97 9.25
C TYR A 356 17.09 4.74 8.08
N VAL A 357 16.94 4.08 6.93
CA VAL A 357 16.53 4.71 5.67
C VAL A 357 15.28 4.08 5.03
N ALA A 358 14.59 3.17 5.74
CA ALA A 358 13.50 2.36 5.22
C ALA A 358 13.83 1.73 3.85
N ASP A 359 13.31 2.24 2.74
CA ASP A 359 13.58 1.75 1.36
C ASP A 359 14.36 2.71 0.46
N LEU A 360 14.93 3.80 0.98
CA LEU A 360 15.78 4.70 0.18
C LEU A 360 17.10 4.05 -0.23
N GLY A 361 17.57 3.04 0.49
CA GLY A 361 18.79 2.34 0.15
C GLY A 361 18.74 0.90 0.63
N ARG A 362 19.09 -0.04 -0.25
CA ARG A 362 19.12 -1.47 0.09
C ARG A 362 20.36 -2.14 -0.49
N ARG A 363 20.81 -3.21 0.15
CA ARG A 363 21.74 -4.17 -0.46
C ARG A 363 20.96 -5.40 -0.92
N ARG A 364 21.10 -5.75 -2.18
CA ARG A 364 20.52 -6.96 -2.77
C ARG A 364 21.28 -8.22 -2.31
N ALA A 365 20.67 -9.38 -2.51
CA ALA A 365 21.29 -10.67 -2.24
C ALA A 365 22.58 -10.93 -3.06
N ASP A 366 22.71 -10.29 -4.24
CA ASP A 366 23.92 -10.33 -5.07
C ASP A 366 25.06 -9.41 -4.56
N GLY A 367 24.81 -8.67 -3.48
CA GLY A 367 25.75 -7.75 -2.86
C GLY A 367 25.69 -6.31 -3.39
N GLU A 368 24.95 -6.03 -4.46
CA GLU A 368 24.85 -4.68 -5.03
C GLU A 368 24.06 -3.75 -4.09
N VAL A 369 24.66 -2.60 -3.75
CA VAL A 369 23.96 -1.53 -3.04
C VAL A 369 23.22 -0.67 -4.05
N ARG A 370 21.92 -0.48 -3.84
CA ARG A 370 21.08 0.41 -4.65
C ARG A 370 20.47 1.48 -3.77
N VAL A 371 20.57 2.71 -4.26
CA VAL A 371 19.93 3.86 -3.67
C VAL A 371 18.79 4.30 -4.58
N ARG A 372 17.66 4.69 -3.98
CA ARG A 372 16.48 5.23 -4.67
C ARG A 372 16.40 6.73 -4.47
N GLY A 373 15.97 7.39 -5.55
CA GLY A 373 15.80 8.83 -5.61
C GLY A 373 17.06 9.60 -5.21
N THR A 374 16.88 10.79 -4.62
CA THR A 374 18.01 11.60 -4.17
C THR A 374 18.35 11.22 -2.73
N TRP A 375 19.49 10.56 -2.55
CA TRP A 375 20.08 10.36 -1.22
C TRP A 375 20.31 11.74 -0.59
N PRO A 376 19.87 12.01 0.63
CA PRO A 376 20.07 13.33 1.22
C PRO A 376 21.57 13.58 1.32
N THR A 377 22.05 14.57 0.55
CA THR A 377 23.48 14.86 0.40
C THR A 377 24.15 15.23 1.72
N ASP A 378 23.34 15.68 2.68
CA ASP A 378 23.76 16.07 4.02
C ASP A 378 23.77 14.91 5.02
N LEU A 379 23.38 13.67 4.65
CA LEU A 379 23.53 12.51 5.54
C LEU A 379 24.98 12.27 5.95
N GLY A 380 25.95 12.68 5.12
CA GLY A 380 27.35 12.61 5.48
C GLY A 380 27.72 13.43 6.72
N SER A 381 26.97 14.50 7.02
CA SER A 381 27.19 15.33 8.22
C SER A 381 26.86 14.62 9.54
N TRP A 382 26.10 13.53 9.47
CA TRP A 382 25.80 12.66 10.61
C TRP A 382 26.90 11.64 10.90
N GLU A 383 27.91 11.57 10.02
CA GLU A 383 29.00 10.60 10.07
C GLU A 383 28.52 9.16 10.34
N PRO A 384 27.44 8.68 9.65
CA PRO A 384 26.99 7.31 9.84
C PRO A 384 28.04 6.33 9.34
N GLU A 385 28.27 5.28 10.12
CA GLU A 385 29.13 4.17 9.71
C GLU A 385 28.31 3.14 8.91
N TRP A 386 27.05 2.97 9.29
CA TRP A 386 26.16 1.96 8.72
C TRP A 386 24.84 2.54 8.23
N VAL A 387 24.27 1.88 7.22
CA VAL A 387 22.88 2.04 6.78
C VAL A 387 22.10 0.81 7.22
N PHE A 388 20.87 1.01 7.70
CA PHE A 388 19.89 -0.03 7.93
C PHE A 388 18.68 0.16 6.99
N SER A 389 18.35 -0.88 6.24
CA SER A 389 17.21 -0.92 5.30
C SER A 389 16.06 -1.72 5.89
N GLY A 390 14.85 -1.16 5.87
CA GLY A 390 13.63 -1.83 6.31
C GLY A 390 13.05 -2.79 5.28
N PHE A 391 13.44 -2.67 4.01
CA PHE A 391 12.89 -3.46 2.91
C PHE A 391 13.92 -3.68 1.78
N PRO A 392 13.91 -4.83 1.07
CA PRO A 392 13.20 -6.08 1.37
C PRO A 392 13.95 -6.94 2.41
N LEU A 393 13.42 -8.12 2.76
CA LEU A 393 14.16 -9.12 3.55
C LEU A 393 15.29 -9.80 2.77
N ALA A 394 15.20 -9.81 1.44
CA ALA A 394 16.25 -10.35 0.59
C ALA A 394 17.53 -9.47 0.65
N GLY A 395 18.56 -9.98 1.32
CA GLY A 395 19.85 -9.31 1.51
C GLY A 395 20.12 -8.94 2.97
N PRO A 396 21.30 -8.40 3.27
CA PRO A 396 21.63 -7.99 4.63
C PRO A 396 20.88 -6.71 5.01
N ALA A 397 20.35 -6.68 6.24
CA ALA A 397 19.66 -5.51 6.81
C ALA A 397 20.57 -4.28 6.89
N ARG A 398 21.85 -4.53 7.19
CA ARG A 398 22.86 -3.51 7.50
C ARG A 398 24.01 -3.55 6.48
N PHE A 399 24.45 -2.40 5.98
CA PHE A 399 25.59 -2.29 5.07
C PHE A 399 26.38 -0.98 5.28
N PRO A 400 27.67 -0.91 4.93
CA PRO A 400 28.49 0.28 5.20
C PRO A 400 27.95 1.51 4.47
N PHE A 401 27.90 2.64 5.17
CA PHE A 401 27.44 3.90 4.59
C PHE A 401 28.33 4.38 3.44
N ALA A 402 29.62 4.08 3.49
CA ALA A 402 30.56 4.41 2.41
C ALA A 402 30.13 3.76 1.07
N GLU A 403 29.59 2.54 1.10
CA GLU A 403 29.10 1.85 -0.09
C GLU A 403 27.78 2.47 -0.59
N ALA A 404 26.87 2.84 0.32
CA ALA A 404 25.66 3.58 -0.03
C ALA A 404 25.98 4.90 -0.72
N ARG A 405 26.93 5.66 -0.17
CA ARG A 405 27.38 6.94 -0.72
C ARG A 405 28.01 6.79 -2.10
N ALA A 406 28.75 5.70 -2.34
CA ALA A 406 29.36 5.42 -3.63
C ALA A 406 28.33 5.00 -4.70
N ALA A 407 27.15 4.53 -4.29
CA ALA A 407 26.06 4.11 -5.16
C ALA A 407 25.08 5.25 -5.53
N VAL A 408 25.28 6.47 -5.00
CA VAL A 408 24.49 7.65 -5.38
C VAL A 408 24.94 8.12 -6.78
N PRO A 409 24.02 8.30 -7.75
CA PRO A 409 24.36 8.66 -9.14
C PRO A 409 25.08 10.00 -9.32
#